data_AF-A0A235B4U7-F1
#
_entry.id   AF-A0A235B4U7-F1
#
_cell.length_a   1.000
_cell.length_b   1.000
_cell.length_c   1.000
_cell.angle_alpha   90.00
_cell.angle_beta   90.00
_cell.angle_gamma   90.00
#
_symmetry.space_group_name_H-M   'P 1'
#
loop_
_entity.id
_entity.type
_entity.pdbx_description
1 polymer ?
#
loop_
_entity_poly.entity_id
_entity_poly.type
_entity_poly.pdbx_seq_one_letter_code
_entity_poly.pdbx_strand_id
1 'polypeptide(L)'
;MWSNKFRTRADSYVTWDWDINAPNPVVLNPQTGITIGYKDGVEVARDQAPAEEDMELQNIEYGSDWVRHTMKLASRNPLVPSPDIDAWYNAKIYNSSYSAEFHGVHDKAPSHELYMMDYPGDFGVDIHTHEHEGFEYLWPWQPDEEFHISF
;
A
#
# COMPACT_ATOMS: atom_id res chain seq x y z
N MET A 1 3.80 11.62 -10.06
CA MET A 1 2.37 11.82 -10.45
C MET A 1 1.58 10.73 -9.75
N TRP A 2 0.57 11.07 -8.96
CA TRP A 2 -0.18 10.11 -8.16
C TRP A 2 -1.16 9.38 -9.09
N SER A 3 -1.19 8.05 -9.10
CA SER A 3 -2.26 7.37 -9.84
C SER A 3 -3.59 7.74 -9.20
N ASN A 4 -4.50 8.31 -9.98
CA ASN A 4 -5.89 8.54 -9.57
C ASN A 4 -6.80 7.38 -10.01
N LYS A 5 -6.20 6.29 -10.50
CA LYS A 5 -6.87 5.08 -10.96
C LYS A 5 -6.29 3.89 -10.22
N PHE A 6 -6.93 3.55 -9.10
CA PHE A 6 -6.52 2.45 -8.25
C PHE A 6 -7.75 1.71 -7.74
N ARG A 7 -7.55 0.44 -7.39
CA ARG A 7 -8.54 -0.32 -6.63
C ARG A 7 -8.35 -0.13 -5.11
N THR A 8 -7.10 -0.12 -4.68
CA THR A 8 -6.68 0.00 -3.28
C THR A 8 -5.44 0.89 -3.24
N ARG A 9 -5.34 1.75 -2.24
CA ARG A 9 -4.22 2.66 -2.05
C ARG A 9 -4.05 2.97 -0.56
N ALA A 10 -2.84 2.88 -0.04
CA ALA A 10 -2.50 3.32 1.30
C ALA A 10 -1.24 4.19 1.23
N ASP A 11 -1.37 5.48 1.57
CA ASP A 11 -0.22 6.36 1.71
C ASP A 11 0.19 6.46 3.18
N SER A 12 1.45 6.17 3.49
CA SER A 12 2.06 6.41 4.80
C SER A 12 2.94 7.67 4.76
N TYR A 13 2.58 8.69 5.53
CA TYR A 13 3.37 9.92 5.64
C TYR A 13 4.33 9.83 6.81
N VAL A 14 5.62 9.88 6.51
CA VAL A 14 6.70 10.00 7.49
C VAL A 14 7.26 11.41 7.40
N THR A 15 7.36 12.07 8.55
CA THR A 15 7.97 13.40 8.66
C THR A 15 8.88 13.45 9.88
N TRP A 16 9.77 14.44 9.92
CA TRP A 16 10.73 14.63 11.01
C TRP A 16 10.54 16.00 11.66
N ASP A 17 10.75 16.05 12.97
CA ASP A 17 11.03 17.28 13.70
C ASP A 17 12.51 17.62 13.53
N TRP A 18 12.77 18.73 12.83
CA TRP A 18 14.12 19.19 12.50
C TRP A 18 14.86 19.81 13.69
N ASP A 19 14.15 20.26 14.73
CA ASP A 19 14.78 20.89 15.89
C ASP A 19 15.43 19.84 16.80
N ILE A 20 14.79 18.67 16.91
CA ILE A 20 15.28 17.56 17.75
C ILE A 20 15.78 16.36 16.94
N ASN A 21 15.76 16.46 15.60
CA ASN A 21 16.14 15.41 14.66
C ASN A 21 15.47 14.07 15.00
N ALA A 22 14.16 14.06 15.19
CA ALA A 22 13.39 12.87 15.57
C ALA A 22 12.17 12.68 14.65
N PRO A 23 11.71 11.43 14.41
CA PRO A 23 10.53 11.18 13.60
C PRO A 23 9.24 11.64 14.30
N ASN A 24 8.31 12.21 13.54
CA ASN A 24 6.93 12.48 13.96
C ASN A 24 6.07 11.21 13.84
N PRO A 25 4.86 11.19 14.45
CA PRO A 25 3.92 10.11 14.25
C PRO A 25 3.60 9.84 12.78
N VAL A 26 3.65 8.58 12.36
CA VAL A 26 3.28 8.18 11.00
C VAL A 26 1.78 8.35 10.80
N VAL A 27 1.40 8.98 9.68
CA VAL A 27 0.00 9.19 9.32
C VAL A 27 -0.37 8.28 8.14
N LEU A 28 -1.52 7.61 8.24
CA LEU A 28 -2.09 6.81 7.16
C LEU A 28 -3.19 7.59 6.44
N ASN A 29 -3.23 7.49 5.11
CA ASN A 29 -4.34 7.92 4.27
C ASN A 29 -4.75 6.74 3.37
N PRO A 30 -5.72 5.91 3.80
CA PRO A 30 -6.18 4.76 3.05
C PRO A 30 -7.33 5.15 2.11
N GLN A 31 -7.35 4.57 0.92
CA GLN A 31 -8.35 4.85 -0.11
C GLN A 31 -8.68 3.58 -0.89
N THR A 32 -9.97 3.37 -1.14
CA THR A 32 -10.47 2.31 -2.03
C THR A 32 -11.18 2.93 -3.22
N GLY A 33 -11.03 2.31 -4.39
CA GLY A 33 -11.79 2.66 -5.58
C GLY A 33 -13.22 2.12 -5.52
N ILE A 34 -14.14 2.79 -6.22
CA ILE A 34 -15.54 2.34 -6.35
C ILE A 34 -15.60 1.10 -7.25
N THR A 35 -16.32 0.08 -6.81
CA THR A 35 -16.66 -1.10 -7.61
C THR A 35 -18.01 -0.90 -8.29
N ILE A 36 -18.07 -1.14 -9.60
CA ILE A 36 -19.29 -1.01 -10.40
C ILE A 36 -19.57 -2.35 -11.08
N GLY A 37 -20.75 -2.92 -10.81
CA GLY A 37 -21.21 -4.15 -11.43
C GLY A 37 -22.02 -3.86 -12.70
N TYR A 38 -21.71 -4.57 -13.77
CA TYR A 38 -22.44 -4.47 -15.04
C TYR A 38 -23.10 -5.81 -15.41
N LYS A 39 -24.31 -5.75 -15.97
CA LYS A 39 -24.99 -6.87 -16.60
C LYS A 39 -25.51 -6.42 -17.96
N ASP A 40 -25.15 -7.15 -19.01
CA ASP A 40 -25.54 -6.84 -20.40
C ASP A 40 -25.22 -5.38 -20.81
N GLY A 41 -24.11 -4.85 -20.30
CA GLY A 41 -23.66 -3.47 -20.54
C GLY A 41 -24.34 -2.39 -19.69
N VAL A 42 -25.25 -2.76 -18.79
CA VAL A 42 -25.97 -1.83 -17.90
C VAL A 42 -25.42 -1.92 -16.48
N GLU A 43 -25.18 -0.79 -15.82
CA GLU A 43 -24.81 -0.73 -14.40
C GLU A 43 -25.97 -1.28 -13.56
N VAL A 44 -25.69 -2.29 -12.73
CA VAL A 44 -26.68 -2.94 -11.86
C VAL A 44 -26.38 -2.79 -10.37
N ALA A 45 -25.15 -2.41 -10.03
CA ALA A 45 -24.73 -2.22 -8.65
C ALA A 45 -23.49 -1.33 -8.56
N ARG A 46 -23.33 -0.66 -7.42
CA ARG A 46 -22.21 0.23 -7.13
C ARG A 46 -21.97 0.22 -5.63
N ASP A 47 -20.73 -0.02 -5.22
CA ASP A 47 -20.35 0.01 -3.81
C ASP A 47 -18.83 0.24 -3.66
N GLN A 48 -18.39 0.52 -2.45
CA GLN A 48 -17.00 0.83 -2.13
C GLN A 48 -16.57 0.07 -0.87
N ALA A 49 -15.40 -0.56 -0.93
CA ALA A 49 -14.83 -1.28 0.20
C ALA A 49 -14.39 -0.30 1.31
N PRO A 50 -14.55 -0.64 2.60
CA PRO A 50 -14.28 0.28 3.70
C PRO A 50 -12.77 0.46 3.95
N ALA A 51 -12.17 1.50 3.35
CA ALA A 51 -10.71 1.70 3.36
C ALA A 51 -10.08 1.71 4.76
N GLU A 52 -10.72 2.34 5.73
CA GLU A 52 -10.24 2.45 7.12
C GLU A 52 -10.36 1.15 7.94
N GLU A 53 -11.16 0.19 7.47
CA GLU A 53 -11.27 -1.14 8.08
C GLU A 53 -10.31 -2.14 7.40
N ASP A 54 -10.04 -1.92 6.12
CA ASP A 54 -9.29 -2.80 5.22
C ASP A 54 -7.77 -2.52 5.22
N MET A 55 -7.35 -1.34 5.68
CA MET A 55 -5.95 -0.90 5.65
C MET A 55 -5.52 -0.32 7.00
N GLU A 56 -4.36 -0.74 7.49
CA GLU A 56 -3.88 -0.34 8.80
C GLU A 56 -2.35 -0.26 8.89
N LEU A 57 -1.87 0.70 9.69
CA LEU A 57 -0.49 0.74 10.17
C LEU A 57 -0.37 -0.09 11.45
N GLN A 58 0.64 -0.95 11.50
CA GLN A 58 0.97 -1.79 12.65
C GLN A 58 2.45 -1.68 13.00
N ASN A 59 2.82 -2.15 14.20
CA ASN A 59 4.21 -2.31 14.64
C ASN A 59 5.06 -1.04 14.41
N ILE A 60 4.52 0.12 14.75
CA ILE A 60 5.22 1.39 14.56
C ILE A 60 6.28 1.55 15.65
N GLU A 61 7.54 1.65 15.25
CA GLU A 61 8.70 1.82 16.12
C GLU A 61 9.46 3.08 15.71
N TYR A 62 9.92 3.84 16.69
CA TYR A 62 10.67 5.07 16.48
C TYR A 62 12.08 4.93 17.07
N GLY A 63 13.08 5.21 16.24
CA GLY A 63 14.47 5.39 16.66
C GLY A 63 14.82 6.87 16.79
N SER A 64 16.11 7.13 17.02
CA SER A 64 16.66 8.49 17.03
C SER A 64 16.48 9.20 15.69
N ASP A 65 16.69 8.48 14.60
CA ASP A 65 16.80 9.01 13.23
C ASP A 65 16.05 8.15 12.21
N TRP A 66 15.26 7.18 12.68
CA TRP A 66 14.51 6.28 11.82
C TRP A 66 13.12 6.00 12.37
N VAL A 67 12.21 5.63 11.48
CA VAL A 67 10.90 5.06 11.81
C VAL A 67 10.75 3.73 11.10
N ARG A 68 10.15 2.75 11.78
CA ARG A 68 9.73 1.50 11.18
C ARG A 68 8.23 1.37 11.34
N HIS A 69 7.55 0.88 10.32
CA HIS A 69 6.15 0.49 10.42
C HIS A 69 5.86 -0.69 9.51
N THR A 70 4.77 -1.37 9.81
CA THR A 70 4.15 -2.34 8.93
C THR A 70 2.88 -1.72 8.36
N MET A 71 2.67 -1.88 7.06
CA MET A 71 1.40 -1.61 6.41
C MET A 71 0.73 -2.93 6.05
N LYS A 72 -0.54 -3.07 6.37
CA LYS A 72 -1.40 -4.15 5.90
C LYS A 72 -2.49 -3.56 5.02
N LEU A 73 -2.75 -4.21 3.88
CA LEU A 73 -3.84 -3.89 2.99
C LEU A 73 -4.60 -5.19 2.68
N ALA A 74 -5.92 -5.16 2.83
CA ALA A 74 -6.81 -6.26 2.49
C ALA A 74 -8.12 -5.68 1.95
N SER A 75 -8.34 -5.63 0.63
CA SER A 75 -9.54 -5.01 0.06
C SER A 75 -10.38 -6.00 -0.74
N ARG A 76 -11.58 -6.28 -0.25
CA ARG A 76 -12.54 -7.20 -0.89
C ARG A 76 -13.42 -6.56 -1.94
N ASN A 77 -14.01 -7.37 -2.81
CA ASN A 77 -15.11 -6.92 -3.67
C ASN A 77 -16.36 -6.67 -2.80
N PRO A 78 -16.90 -5.45 -2.71
CA PRO A 78 -18.06 -5.16 -1.87
C PRO A 78 -19.38 -5.69 -2.47
N LEU A 79 -19.42 -6.01 -3.77
CA LEU A 79 -20.65 -6.42 -4.46
C LEU A 79 -20.92 -7.92 -4.43
N VAL A 80 -19.88 -8.74 -4.24
CA VAL A 80 -19.97 -10.20 -4.28
C VAL A 80 -18.98 -10.84 -3.30
N PRO A 81 -19.28 -12.03 -2.77
CA PRO A 81 -18.29 -12.81 -2.04
C PRO A 81 -17.10 -13.14 -2.97
N SER A 82 -15.91 -12.63 -2.63
CA SER A 82 -14.64 -12.92 -3.29
C SER A 82 -13.53 -13.00 -2.24
N PRO A 83 -12.36 -13.55 -2.58
CA PRO A 83 -11.15 -13.27 -1.82
C PRO A 83 -10.84 -11.77 -1.80
N ASP A 84 -10.04 -11.37 -0.83
CA ASP A 84 -9.55 -10.01 -0.68
C ASP A 84 -8.34 -9.82 -1.60
N ILE A 85 -7.97 -8.57 -1.88
CA ILE A 85 -6.65 -8.24 -2.45
C ILE A 85 -5.75 -7.97 -1.27
N ASP A 86 -4.84 -8.89 -0.99
CA ASP A 86 -3.96 -8.88 0.17
C ASP A 86 -2.55 -8.39 -0.19
N ALA A 87 -2.06 -7.44 0.59
CA ALA A 87 -0.67 -6.97 0.54
C ALA A 87 -0.19 -6.57 1.93
N TRP A 88 1.10 -6.78 2.17
CA TRP A 88 1.78 -6.44 3.41
C TRP A 88 3.17 -5.94 3.10
N TYR A 89 3.62 -4.90 3.81
CA TYR A 89 5.03 -4.53 3.80
C TYR A 89 5.51 -4.03 5.16
N ASN A 90 6.78 -4.25 5.45
CA ASN A 90 7.56 -3.54 6.44
C ASN A 90 8.39 -2.47 5.74
N ALA A 91 8.34 -1.24 6.27
CA ALA A 91 9.20 -0.15 5.84
C ALA A 91 10.00 0.36 7.03
N LYS A 92 11.31 0.52 6.86
CA LYS A 92 12.18 1.23 7.79
C LYS A 92 12.84 2.38 7.05
N ILE A 93 12.55 3.60 7.47
CA ILE A 93 12.94 4.83 6.77
C ILE A 93 13.82 5.66 7.70
N TYR A 94 14.96 6.12 7.19
CA TYR A 94 15.93 6.92 7.93
C TYR A 94 15.84 8.39 7.49
N ASN A 95 16.11 9.33 8.41
CA ASN A 95 16.14 10.77 8.10
C ASN A 95 17.29 11.11 7.13
N SER A 96 18.40 10.39 7.23
CA SER A 96 19.59 10.65 6.43
C SER A 96 19.49 10.05 5.02
N SER A 97 19.69 10.89 4.01
CA SER A 97 20.08 10.51 2.64
C SER A 97 19.12 9.55 1.91
N TYR A 98 17.81 9.64 2.16
CA TYR A 98 16.81 8.77 1.53
C TYR A 98 17.07 7.28 1.75
N SER A 99 17.80 6.90 2.80
CA SER A 99 18.03 5.48 3.05
C SER A 99 16.77 4.84 3.60
N ALA A 100 16.45 3.65 3.09
CA ALA A 100 15.28 2.90 3.49
C ALA A 100 15.45 1.41 3.21
N GLU A 101 14.75 0.61 4.01
CA GLU A 101 14.60 -0.83 3.86
C GLU A 101 13.12 -1.16 3.71
N PHE A 102 12.79 -1.94 2.69
CA PHE A 102 11.44 -2.43 2.42
C PHE A 102 11.46 -3.93 2.26
N HIS A 103 10.53 -4.61 2.92
CA HIS A 103 10.25 -6.03 2.73
C HIS A 103 8.74 -6.19 2.62
N GLY A 104 8.25 -6.90 1.62
CA GLY A 104 6.81 -7.05 1.46
C GLY A 104 6.41 -8.29 0.69
N VAL A 105 5.13 -8.61 0.83
CA VAL A 105 4.46 -9.76 0.23
C VAL A 105 3.09 -9.32 -0.24
N HIS A 106 2.65 -9.74 -1.42
CA HIS A 106 1.32 -9.42 -1.93
C HIS A 106 0.79 -10.48 -2.91
N ASP A 107 -0.54 -10.51 -3.10
CA ASP A 107 -1.18 -11.32 -4.13
C ASP A 107 -0.65 -10.96 -5.53
N LYS A 108 -0.59 -11.92 -6.45
CA LYS A 108 -0.17 -11.66 -7.84
C LYS A 108 -1.26 -11.07 -8.73
N ALA A 109 -2.40 -10.72 -8.13
CA ALA A 109 -3.49 -10.03 -8.78
C ALA A 109 -4.15 -9.02 -7.82
N PRO A 110 -4.61 -7.86 -8.32
CA PRO A 110 -4.25 -7.23 -9.59
C PRO A 110 -2.77 -6.81 -9.61
N SER A 111 -2.39 -5.86 -10.48
CA SER A 111 -1.04 -5.27 -10.44
C SER A 111 -0.81 -4.53 -9.12
N HIS A 112 0.43 -4.55 -8.64
CA HIS A 112 0.88 -3.89 -7.41
C HIS A 112 2.03 -2.95 -7.70
N GLU A 113 2.05 -1.81 -7.01
CA GLU A 113 3.09 -0.80 -7.14
C GLU A 113 3.37 -0.18 -5.76
N LEU A 114 4.63 0.00 -5.41
CA LEU A 114 5.08 0.67 -4.19
C LEU A 114 6.16 1.69 -4.54
N TYR A 115 6.00 2.89 -4.01
CA TYR A 115 6.88 4.03 -4.27
C TYR A 115 7.27 4.71 -2.95
N MET A 116 8.46 5.29 -2.91
CA MET A 116 8.85 6.26 -1.89
C MET A 116 9.05 7.61 -2.57
N MET A 117 8.43 8.66 -2.04
CA MET A 117 8.53 10.01 -2.60
C MET A 117 8.74 11.03 -1.48
N ASP A 118 9.50 12.08 -1.74
CA ASP A 118 9.53 13.26 -0.90
C ASP A 118 8.26 14.12 -1.12
N TYR A 119 7.78 14.78 -0.06
CA TYR A 119 6.67 15.72 -0.16
C TYR A 119 6.89 16.92 0.76
N PRO A 120 6.80 18.16 0.26
CA PRO A 120 6.63 18.56 -1.13
C PRO A 120 7.98 18.57 -1.87
N GLY A 121 8.31 17.52 -2.62
CA GLY A 121 9.51 17.49 -3.46
C GLY A 121 9.29 16.73 -4.76
N ASP A 122 10.37 16.55 -5.51
CA ASP A 122 10.38 15.91 -6.84
C ASP A 122 11.19 14.60 -6.86
N PHE A 123 11.74 14.19 -5.73
CA PHE A 123 12.50 12.94 -5.61
C PHE A 123 11.55 11.78 -5.33
N GLY A 124 11.61 10.76 -6.19
CA GLY A 124 10.89 9.51 -6.00
C GLY A 124 11.72 8.32 -6.43
N VAL A 125 11.50 7.20 -5.74
CA VAL A 125 12.10 5.90 -6.07
C VAL A 125 10.98 4.89 -6.19
N ASP A 126 11.00 4.13 -7.28
CA ASP A 126 10.16 2.95 -7.48
C ASP A 126 10.74 1.85 -6.60
N ILE A 127 9.98 1.40 -5.60
CA ILE A 127 10.42 0.35 -4.68
C ILE A 127 10.12 -1.01 -5.31
N HIS A 128 8.89 -1.20 -5.77
CA HIS A 128 8.45 -2.47 -6.33
C HIS A 128 7.30 -2.26 -7.32
N THR A 129 7.30 -3.01 -8.41
CA THR A 129 6.19 -3.09 -9.35
C THR A 129 5.98 -4.54 -9.76
N HIS A 130 4.73 -4.95 -9.87
CA HIS A 130 4.35 -6.29 -10.28
C HIS A 130 3.11 -6.24 -11.18
N GLU A 131 3.19 -6.84 -12.36
CA GLU A 131 2.07 -6.90 -13.30
C GLU A 131 1.07 -7.99 -12.90
N HIS A 132 -0.21 -7.78 -13.22
CA HIS A 132 -1.26 -8.75 -12.97
C HIS A 132 -1.00 -10.09 -13.69
N GLU A 133 -1.02 -11.20 -12.95
CA GLU A 133 -0.84 -12.55 -13.50
C GLU A 133 -2.14 -13.34 -13.73
N GLY A 134 -3.29 -12.83 -13.26
CA GLY A 134 -4.59 -13.49 -13.39
C GLY A 134 -5.37 -13.53 -12.07
N PHE A 135 -6.70 -13.37 -12.10
CA PHE A 135 -7.51 -13.29 -10.87
C PHE A 135 -7.54 -14.60 -10.05
N GLU A 136 -7.13 -15.72 -10.64
CA GLU A 136 -6.89 -16.96 -9.91
C GLU A 136 -5.83 -16.81 -8.83
N TYR A 137 -4.92 -15.84 -8.93
CA TYR A 137 -3.89 -15.56 -7.92
C TYR A 137 -4.42 -14.81 -6.68
N LEU A 138 -5.72 -14.50 -6.60
CA LEU A 138 -6.37 -14.03 -5.38
C LEU A 138 -6.76 -15.18 -4.43
N TRP A 139 -6.66 -16.43 -4.87
CA TRP A 139 -7.10 -17.54 -4.03
C TRP A 139 -6.05 -17.86 -2.96
N PRO A 140 -6.44 -18.11 -1.69
CA PRO A 140 -5.50 -18.26 -0.55
C PRO A 140 -4.47 -19.40 -0.62
N TRP A 141 -4.56 -20.27 -1.63
CA TRP A 141 -3.61 -21.37 -1.85
C TRP A 141 -2.58 -21.06 -2.93
N GLN A 142 -2.71 -19.94 -3.61
CA GLN A 142 -1.72 -19.50 -4.60
C GLN A 142 -0.52 -18.88 -3.88
N PRO A 143 0.68 -18.94 -4.50
CA PRO A 143 1.84 -18.29 -3.94
C PRO A 143 1.77 -16.78 -4.15
N ASP A 144 2.16 -16.05 -3.13
CA ASP A 144 2.33 -14.60 -3.18
C ASP A 144 3.61 -14.21 -3.95
N GLU A 145 3.73 -12.94 -4.29
CA GLU A 145 4.97 -12.31 -4.70
C GLU A 145 5.65 -11.67 -3.48
N GLU A 146 6.98 -11.83 -3.37
CA GLU A 146 7.79 -11.26 -2.28
C GLU A 146 8.88 -10.35 -2.84
N PHE A 147 9.11 -9.21 -2.19
CA PHE A 147 10.19 -8.29 -2.55
C PHE A 147 10.98 -7.83 -1.32
N HIS A 148 12.26 -7.56 -1.52
CA HIS A 148 13.15 -6.96 -0.52
C HIS A 148 14.09 -5.97 -1.19
N ILE A 149 14.01 -4.70 -0.78
CA ILE A 149 14.77 -3.60 -1.34
C ILE A 149 15.40 -2.80 -0.20
N SER A 150 16.67 -2.42 -0.36
CA SER A 150 17.38 -1.56 0.59
C SER A 150 18.32 -0.62 -0.15
N PHE A 151 18.37 0.65 0.25
CA PHE A 151 19.28 1.64 -0.29
C PHE A 151 19.68 2.70 0.75
#